data_AF-A0A1H8J3R1-F1
#
_entry.id   AF-A0A1H8J3R1-F1
#
_cell.length_a   1.000
_cell.length_b   1.000
_cell.length_c   1.000
_cell.angle_alpha   90.00
_cell.angle_beta   90.00
_cell.angle_gamma   90.00
#
_symmetry.space_group_name_H-M   'P 1'
#
loop_
_entity.id
_entity.type
_entity.pdbx_description
1 polymer ?
#
loop_
_entity_poly.entity_id
_entity_poly.type
_entity_poly.pdbx_seq_one_letter_code
_entity_poly.pdbx_strand_id
1 'polypeptide(L)'
;MTYPRLLKASGACPPEDVDGARGYEEFLEALADPNHEQHEDMVRWSGSAFEPEDAQIEQIVERFDQFTKKWAPRPGKPKAPKATP
;
A
#
# COMPACT_ATOMS: atom_id res chain seq x y z
N MET A 1 15.84 10.28 -15.60
CA MET A 1 15.23 9.16 -14.85
C MET A 1 14.85 9.69 -13.48
N THR A 2 13.55 9.84 -13.23
CA THR A 2 13.01 10.42 -12.00
C THR A 2 12.66 9.30 -11.03
N TYR A 3 13.08 9.43 -9.78
CA TYR A 3 12.70 8.53 -8.69
C TYR A 3 11.67 9.24 -7.80
N PRO A 4 10.94 8.53 -6.94
CA PRO A 4 10.81 7.06 -6.84
C PRO A 4 9.93 6.45 -7.95
N ARG A 5 9.96 5.12 -8.12
CA ARG A 5 9.20 4.38 -9.15
C ARG A 5 8.54 3.13 -8.55
N LEU A 6 7.31 2.85 -8.98
CA LEU A 6 6.63 1.59 -8.70
C LEU A 6 7.19 0.48 -9.61
N LEU A 7 7.66 -0.62 -9.01
CA LEU A 7 8.18 -1.77 -9.77
C LEU A 7 7.16 -2.92 -9.83
N LYS A 8 6.44 -3.14 -8.73
CA LYS A 8 5.40 -4.15 -8.58
C LYS A 8 4.51 -3.78 -7.40
N ALA A 9 3.22 -4.07 -7.49
CA ALA A 9 2.27 -4.06 -6.39
C ALA A 9 1.35 -5.28 -6.54
N SER A 10 0.87 -5.82 -5.43
CA SER A 10 -0.01 -6.99 -5.40
C SER A 10 -0.78 -7.02 -4.09
N GLY A 11 -2.08 -7.30 -4.16
CA GLY A 11 -2.99 -7.28 -3.03
C GLY A 11 -3.36 -5.86 -2.61
N ALA A 12 -4.58 -5.71 -2.09
CA ALA A 12 -5.01 -4.49 -1.47
C ALA A 12 -4.24 -4.23 -0.18
N CYS A 13 -4.04 -2.94 0.13
CA CYS A 13 -3.57 -2.56 1.46
C CYS A 13 -4.68 -2.87 2.45
N PRO A 14 -4.38 -3.51 3.61
CA PRO A 14 -5.37 -3.63 4.67
C PRO A 14 -5.91 -2.24 5.03
N PRO A 15 -7.21 -2.11 5.35
CA PRO A 15 -7.78 -0.86 5.85
C PRO A 15 -6.95 -0.28 7.01
N GLU A 16 -6.92 1.04 7.15
CA GLU A 16 -6.41 1.62 8.41
C GLU A 16 -7.26 1.06 9.57
N ASP A 17 -6.60 0.79 10.70
CA ASP A 17 -7.22 0.25 11.91
C ASP A 17 -7.57 -1.24 11.92
N VAL A 18 -7.02 -2.03 11.01
CA VAL A 18 -7.02 -3.49 11.19
C VAL A 18 -6.00 -3.86 12.26
N ASP A 19 -6.46 -4.47 13.36
CA ASP A 19 -5.70 -4.81 14.59
C ASP A 19 -4.62 -5.90 14.35
N GLY A 20 -3.68 -5.59 13.46
CA GLY A 20 -2.62 -6.48 12.99
C GLY A 20 -3.10 -7.56 12.01
N ALA A 21 -2.23 -8.54 11.77
CA ALA A 21 -2.48 -9.60 10.78
C ALA A 21 -3.74 -10.43 11.09
N ARG A 22 -4.01 -10.71 12.38
CA ARG A 22 -5.16 -11.51 12.80
C ARG A 22 -6.49 -10.80 12.50
N GLY A 23 -6.59 -9.51 12.78
CA GLY A 23 -7.78 -8.73 12.44
C GLY A 23 -8.05 -8.68 10.93
N TYR A 24 -6.98 -8.76 10.12
CA TYR A 24 -7.12 -8.75 8.66
C TYR A 24 -7.62 -10.09 8.13
N GLU A 25 -7.14 -11.21 8.68
CA GLU A 25 -7.67 -12.53 8.35
C GLU A 25 -9.16 -12.65 8.69
N GLU A 26 -9.56 -12.24 9.90
CA GLU A 26 -10.96 -12.24 10.33
C GLU A 26 -11.84 -11.35 9.42
N PHE A 27 -11.33 -10.20 9.00
CA PHE A 27 -12.00 -9.30 8.05
C PHE A 27 -12.17 -9.94 6.67
N LEU A 28 -11.12 -10.59 6.14
CA LEU A 28 -11.19 -11.29 4.85
C LEU A 28 -12.17 -12.46 4.88
N GLU A 29 -12.20 -13.24 5.96
CA GLU A 29 -13.15 -14.34 6.14
C GLU A 29 -14.60 -13.82 6.15
N ALA A 30 -14.86 -12.75 6.90
CA ALA A 30 -16.19 -12.14 6.96
C ALA A 30 -16.63 -11.51 5.62
N LEU A 31 -15.69 -10.95 4.84
CA LEU A 31 -16.00 -10.43 3.51
C LEU A 31 -16.19 -11.53 2.46
N ALA A 32 -15.49 -12.66 2.58
CA ALA A 32 -15.55 -13.76 1.63
C ALA A 32 -16.87 -14.55 1.70
N ASP A 33 -17.53 -14.58 2.87
CA ASP A 33 -18.81 -15.26 3.06
C ASP A 33 -19.97 -14.27 3.27
N PRO A 34 -20.87 -14.09 2.26
CA PRO A 34 -22.05 -13.24 2.37
C PRO A 34 -23.04 -13.67 3.46
N ASN A 35 -22.99 -14.91 3.93
CA ASN A 35 -23.83 -15.41 5.02
C ASN A 35 -23.18 -15.26 6.39
N HIS A 36 -21.95 -14.74 6.46
CA HIS A 36 -21.27 -14.52 7.71
C HIS A 36 -22.00 -13.46 8.53
N GLU A 37 -22.17 -13.70 9.84
CA GLU A 37 -22.94 -12.81 10.72
C GLU A 37 -22.40 -11.37 10.74
N GLN A 38 -21.10 -11.21 10.50
CA GLN A 38 -20.42 -9.91 10.47
C GLN A 38 -20.22 -9.35 9.05
N HIS A 39 -20.72 -10.01 7.99
CA HIS A 39 -20.49 -9.58 6.61
C HIS A 39 -20.94 -8.15 6.35
N GLU A 40 -22.20 -7.84 6.67
CA GLU A 40 -22.77 -6.49 6.44
C GLU A 40 -22.05 -5.41 7.26
N ASP A 41 -21.68 -5.73 8.50
CA ASP A 41 -20.96 -4.81 9.39
C ASP A 41 -19.54 -4.54 8.87
N MET A 42 -18.83 -5.57 8.39
CA MET A 42 -17.48 -5.44 7.81
C MET A 42 -17.49 -4.67 6.48
N VAL A 43 -18.47 -4.92 5.60
CA VAL A 43 -18.65 -4.15 4.37
C VAL A 43 -18.91 -2.68 4.71
N ARG A 44 -19.81 -2.40 5.66
CA ARG A 44 -20.11 -1.04 6.09
C ARG A 44 -18.90 -0.35 6.71
N TRP A 45 -18.14 -1.08 7.53
CA TRP A 45 -16.95 -0.57 8.19
C TRP A 45 -15.84 -0.23 7.18
N SER A 46 -15.62 -1.09 6.18
CA SER A 46 -14.62 -0.87 5.12
C SER A 46 -14.95 0.31 4.20
N GLY A 47 -16.19 0.83 4.25
CA GLY A 47 -16.63 2.04 3.55
C GLY A 47 -16.79 1.90 2.03
N SER A 48 -16.33 0.79 1.43
CA SER A 48 -16.45 0.50 0.00
C SER A 48 -16.27 -1.00 -0.27
N ALA A 49 -16.50 -1.47 -1.50
CA ALA A 49 -16.15 -2.84 -1.88
C ALA A 49 -14.63 -3.03 -1.75
N PHE A 50 -14.21 -3.73 -0.69
CA PHE A 50 -12.82 -4.08 -0.48
C PHE A 50 -12.49 -5.31 -1.32
N GLU A 51 -11.68 -5.11 -2.36
CA GLU A 51 -11.20 -6.19 -3.22
C GLU A 51 -9.78 -6.61 -2.77
N PRO A 52 -9.61 -7.76 -2.09
CA PRO A 52 -8.34 -8.14 -1.47
C PRO A 52 -7.19 -8.29 -2.47
N GLU A 53 -7.50 -8.56 -3.73
CA GLU A 53 -6.52 -8.77 -4.80
C GLU A 53 -6.19 -7.48 -5.57
N ASP A 54 -7.02 -6.43 -5.45
CA ASP A 54 -6.83 -5.18 -6.19
C ASP A 54 -5.88 -4.23 -5.45
N ALA A 55 -4.64 -4.16 -5.94
CA ALA A 55 -3.65 -3.23 -5.43
C ALA A 55 -3.86 -1.78 -5.89
N GLN A 56 -4.84 -1.50 -6.76
CA GLN A 56 -5.12 -0.17 -7.31
C GLN A 56 -3.88 0.46 -7.96
N ILE A 57 -3.19 -0.31 -8.80
CA ILE A 57 -1.88 0.03 -9.39
C ILE A 57 -1.92 1.38 -10.10
N GLU A 58 -2.97 1.65 -10.86
CA GLU A 58 -3.18 2.89 -11.60
C GLU A 58 -3.19 4.10 -10.65
N GLN A 59 -3.92 4.00 -9.54
CA GLN A 59 -3.99 5.07 -8.53
C GLN A 59 -2.64 5.28 -7.84
N ILE A 60 -1.90 4.20 -7.57
CA ILE A 60 -0.55 4.28 -7.01
C ILE A 60 0.37 5.02 -8.00
N VAL A 61 0.38 4.63 -9.27
CA VAL A 61 1.22 5.26 -10.29
C VAL A 61 0.91 6.75 -10.43
N GLU A 62 -0.37 7.13 -10.45
CA GLU A 62 -0.78 8.53 -10.51
C GLU A 62 -0.28 9.34 -9.30
N ARG A 63 -0.44 8.81 -8.08
CA ARG A 63 0.07 9.45 -6.86
C ARG A 63 1.60 9.60 -6.89
N PHE A 64 2.31 8.59 -7.40
CA PHE A 64 3.76 8.67 -7.58
C PHE A 64 4.16 9.77 -8.57
N ASP A 65 3.45 9.91 -9.70
CA ASP A 65 3.71 11.00 -10.65
C ASP A 65 3.57 12.37 -9.98
N GLN A 66 2.48 12.58 -9.24
CA GLN A 66 2.26 13.82 -8.49
C GLN A 66 3.36 14.08 -7.45
N PHE A 67 3.80 13.04 -6.74
CA PHE A 67 4.85 13.17 -5.74
C PHE A 67 6.22 13.50 -6.36
N THR A 68 6.56 12.86 -7.48
CA THR A 68 7.87 13.05 -8.14
C THR A 68 8.09 14.49 -8.60
N LYS A 69 7.03 15.25 -8.92
CA LYS A 69 7.10 16.68 -9.26
C LYS A 69 7.72 17.54 -8.16
N LYS A 70 7.54 17.15 -6.89
CA LYS A 70 8.03 17.86 -5.71
C LYS A 70 9.25 17.18 -5.08
N TRP A 71 9.62 16.00 -5.57
CA TRP A 71 10.67 15.20 -4.96
C TRP A 71 12.05 15.69 -5.39
N ALA A 72 12.85 16.08 -4.40
CA ALA A 72 14.27 16.36 -4.57
C ALA A 72 15.08 15.37 -3.71
N PRO A 73 15.98 14.55 -4.29
CA PRO A 73 16.84 13.69 -3.51
C PRO A 73 17.74 14.54 -2.61
N ARG A 74 17.92 14.12 -1.36
CA ARG A 74 18.89 14.79 -0.47
C ARG A 74 20.29 14.63 -1.05
N PRO A 75 21.11 15.70 -1.10
CA PRO A 75 22.48 15.60 -1.59
C PRO A 75 23.26 14.61 -0.71
N GLY A 76 23.89 13.62 -1.35
CA GLY A 76 24.75 12.66 -0.65
C GLY A 76 25.96 13.37 -0.05
N LYS A 77 26.45 12.89 1.11
CA LYS A 77 27.74 13.34 1.64
C LYS A 77 28.85 12.90 0.66
N PRO A 78 29.82 13.77 0.32
CA PRO A 78 30.93 13.38 -0.53
C PRO A 78 31.69 12.19 0.08
N LYS A 79 31.99 11.18 -0.73
CA LYS A 79 32.80 10.03 -0.29
C LYS A 79 34.23 10.51 -0.04
N ALA A 80 34.76 10.22 1.15
CA ALA A 80 36.17 10.44 1.46
C ALA A 80 37.05 9.71 0.43
N PRO A 81 38.16 10.32 -0.04
CA PRO A 81 39.05 9.68 -0.99
C PRO A 81 39.59 8.39 -0.39
N LYS A 82 39.51 7.29 -1.16
CA LYS A 82 40.12 6.02 -0.75
C LYS A 82 41.63 6.22 -0.70
N ALA A 83 42.23 6.08 0.48
CA ALA A 83 43.66 5.93 0.62
C ALA A 83 44.07 4.69 -0.20
N THR A 84 44.90 4.91 -1.21
CA THR A 84 45.50 3.86 -2.04
C THR A 84 46.80 3.43 -1.33
N PRO A 85 47.13 2.12 -1.27
CA PRO A 85 48.21 1.59 -0.43
C PRO A 85 49.60 2.14 -0.77
#